data_AF-A0A183P5C2-F1
#
_entry.id   AF-A0A183P5C2-F1
#
_cell.length_a   1.000
_cell.length_b   1.000
_cell.length_c   1.000
_cell.angle_alpha   90.00
_cell.angle_beta   90.00
_cell.angle_gamma   90.00
#
_symmetry.space_group_name_H-M   'P 1'
#
loop_
_entity.id
_entity.type
_entity.pdbx_description
1 polymer ?
#
loop_
_entity_poly.entity_id
_entity_poly.type
_entity_poly.pdbx_seq_one_letter_code
_entity_poly.pdbx_strand_id
1 'polypeptide(L)'
;MFALIISHPNGAPGSAPLSVSFTCAFYHLPVIGVSARHSIFSDKYSHGSFLRTVPPFSNEASVWVDLIKAFGWREVCVIHSDDHDAKKVLSYLESASQKGIDFKITRQVAINTDEEDAAQMKDFISLLQPVRNEQTRVILLFLRRKFAEYVFLAARKLGMLEAEWAWIVTEQALDASNIPNGVIGVRLLQVTELDHVADAVRIATQSILHLVRTDYDAMKHLNSVKACSDNPSEIQSKSKLPGKSTYMWKDYATKLFRDMLAMNLTDGRTGHLEFDEYGDRIKPIYDIVNAQITNQDINNLSAQKSFEFERPTLVSVGSYGLHQPTPMEWLSDEPHPSLLSINLSKLIWPGNSIVKRQQLVCIQRANDGKCQKTEKRLVHAAPISFKKKTHLKVCIMFQISQIF
;
A
#
# COMPACT_ATOMS: atom_id res chain seq x y z
N MET A 1 22.70 -2.09 25.77
CA MET A 1 22.12 -1.95 24.42
C MET A 1 21.18 -0.76 24.46
N PHE A 2 21.27 0.20 23.54
CA PHE A 2 20.43 1.41 23.55
C PHE A 2 19.26 1.36 22.57
N ALA A 3 19.47 0.72 21.42
CA ALA A 3 18.47 0.49 20.41
C ALA A 3 18.81 -0.80 19.67
N LEU A 4 17.82 -1.41 19.02
CA LEU A 4 17.99 -2.59 18.20
C LEU A 4 17.49 -2.29 16.78
N ILE A 5 18.27 -2.65 15.77
CA ILE A 5 17.87 -2.56 14.36
C ILE A 5 17.56 -3.98 13.90
N ILE A 6 16.36 -4.19 13.35
CA ILE A 6 15.89 -5.54 12.99
C ILE A 6 15.33 -5.59 11.57
N SER A 7 15.63 -6.70 10.92
CA SER A 7 15.04 -7.11 9.65
C SER A 7 14.24 -8.40 9.81
N HIS A 8 13.75 -8.91 8.71
CA HIS A 8 13.05 -10.17 8.58
C HIS A 8 14.06 -11.34 8.65
N PRO A 9 13.64 -12.52 9.13
CA PRO A 9 14.51 -13.70 9.15
C PRO A 9 14.82 -14.20 7.74
N ASN A 10 16.03 -14.76 7.60
CA ASN A 10 16.51 -15.34 6.34
C ASN A 10 15.56 -16.43 5.83
N GLY A 11 15.17 -16.34 4.56
CA GLY A 11 14.32 -17.34 3.90
C GLY A 11 12.82 -17.20 4.16
N ALA A 12 12.38 -16.22 4.98
CA ALA A 12 10.96 -15.91 5.18
C ALA A 12 10.69 -14.41 5.00
N PRO A 13 10.86 -13.88 3.77
CA PRO A 13 10.53 -12.49 3.45
C PRO A 13 9.06 -12.20 3.77
N GLY A 14 8.83 -11.15 4.56
CA GLY A 14 7.50 -10.80 5.04
C GLY A 14 7.08 -11.50 6.34
N SER A 15 7.92 -12.27 7.02
CA SER A 15 7.63 -12.68 8.40
C SER A 15 7.97 -11.55 9.38
N ALA A 16 7.03 -11.29 10.29
CA ALA A 16 7.13 -10.24 11.28
C ALA A 16 8.02 -10.66 12.46
N PRO A 17 9.06 -9.88 12.86
CA PRO A 17 9.89 -10.16 14.03
C PRO A 17 9.17 -9.81 15.34
N LEU A 18 7.99 -10.39 15.56
CA LEU A 18 7.08 -10.09 16.67
C LEU A 18 7.72 -10.35 18.04
N SER A 19 8.38 -11.50 18.20
CA SER A 19 9.03 -11.89 19.46
C SER A 19 10.03 -10.85 19.93
N VAL A 20 10.88 -10.36 19.01
CA VAL A 20 11.88 -9.33 19.29
C VAL A 20 11.20 -8.03 19.71
N SER A 21 10.14 -7.62 19.00
CA SER A 21 9.41 -6.40 19.37
C SER A 21 8.75 -6.50 20.74
N PHE A 22 8.12 -7.63 21.08
CA PHE A 22 7.51 -7.83 22.40
C PHE A 22 8.54 -7.80 23.53
N THR A 23 9.65 -8.53 23.37
CA THR A 23 10.73 -8.54 24.38
C THR A 23 11.33 -7.15 24.56
N CYS A 24 11.56 -6.42 23.47
CA CYS A 24 12.12 -5.07 23.55
C CYS A 24 11.12 -4.07 24.17
N ALA A 25 9.83 -4.17 23.84
CA ALA A 25 8.79 -3.33 24.43
C ALA A 25 8.70 -3.52 25.95
N PHE A 26 8.84 -4.76 26.43
CA PHE A 26 8.88 -5.07 27.88
C PHE A 26 10.01 -4.31 28.61
N TYR A 27 11.18 -4.20 27.97
CA TYR A 27 12.34 -3.47 28.51
C TYR A 27 12.42 -2.00 28.04
N HIS A 28 11.39 -1.49 27.39
CA HIS A 28 11.35 -0.15 26.79
C HIS A 28 12.51 0.13 25.82
N LEU A 29 13.11 -0.90 25.21
CA LEU A 29 14.22 -0.75 24.29
C LEU A 29 13.69 -0.33 22.91
N PRO A 30 14.10 0.82 22.36
CA PRO A 30 13.74 1.23 21.01
C PRO A 30 14.16 0.20 19.96
N VAL A 31 13.25 -0.13 19.05
CA VAL A 31 13.47 -1.06 17.94
C VAL A 31 13.17 -0.37 16.63
N ILE A 32 14.13 -0.35 15.71
CA ILE A 32 13.97 0.17 14.36
C ILE A 32 13.83 -0.98 13.37
N GLY A 33 12.63 -1.19 12.84
CA GLY A 33 12.36 -2.15 11.78
C GLY A 33 12.77 -1.62 10.41
N VAL A 34 13.64 -2.35 9.70
CA VAL A 34 14.09 -1.95 8.35
C VAL A 34 13.34 -2.66 7.22
N SER A 35 12.60 -3.73 7.52
CA SER A 35 11.82 -4.50 6.53
C SER A 35 10.40 -4.85 6.99
N ALA A 36 10.03 -4.52 8.23
CA ALA A 36 8.78 -4.95 8.85
C ALA A 36 7.59 -4.04 8.46
N ARG A 37 6.79 -4.49 7.48
CA ARG A 37 5.68 -3.70 6.91
C ARG A 37 4.28 -4.07 7.42
N HIS A 38 4.17 -5.02 8.35
CA HIS A 38 2.87 -5.35 8.97
C HIS A 38 2.36 -4.23 9.87
N SER A 39 1.09 -3.90 9.78
CA SER A 39 0.44 -2.82 10.55
C SER A 39 0.21 -3.19 12.01
N ILE A 40 0.44 -4.45 12.40
CA ILE A 40 0.41 -4.85 13.81
C ILE A 40 1.47 -4.09 14.63
N PHE A 41 2.63 -3.78 14.05
CA PHE A 41 3.70 -3.03 14.70
C PHE A 41 3.36 -1.55 14.97
N SER A 42 2.31 -1.03 14.34
CA SER A 42 1.80 0.32 14.59
C SER A 42 1.03 0.41 15.91
N ASP A 43 0.57 -0.72 16.47
CA ASP A 43 -0.12 -0.75 17.76
C ASP A 43 0.86 -0.45 18.91
N LYS A 44 0.74 0.74 19.50
CA LYS A 44 1.60 1.18 20.62
C LYS A 44 1.26 0.56 21.96
N TYR A 45 0.11 -0.11 22.07
CA TYR A 45 -0.18 -0.91 23.26
C TYR A 45 0.75 -2.14 23.32
N SER A 46 0.87 -2.86 22.20
CA SER A 46 1.67 -4.08 22.09
C SER A 46 3.14 -3.83 21.73
N HIS A 47 3.39 -2.84 20.86
CA HIS A 47 4.69 -2.54 20.25
C HIS A 47 5.15 -1.12 20.58
N GLY A 48 5.04 -0.73 21.85
CA GLY A 48 5.25 0.65 22.33
C GLY A 48 6.65 1.25 22.12
N SER A 49 7.66 0.43 21.81
CA SER A 49 9.04 0.89 21.54
C SER A 49 9.47 0.66 20.08
N PHE A 50 8.55 0.31 19.20
CA PHE A 50 8.84 0.02 17.80
C PHE A 50 8.68 1.26 16.92
N LEU A 51 9.60 1.46 15.98
CA LEU A 51 9.49 2.40 14.86
C LEU A 51 10.10 1.75 13.61
N ARG A 52 9.84 2.27 12.40
CA ARG A 52 10.33 1.64 11.16
C ARG A 52 10.59 2.61 10.02
N THR A 53 11.68 2.36 9.28
CA THR A 53 12.08 3.16 8.13
C THR A 53 11.37 2.77 6.82
N VAL A 54 10.50 1.77 6.88
CA VAL A 54 9.60 1.33 5.81
C VAL A 54 8.14 1.58 6.22
N PRO A 55 7.25 2.03 5.32
CA PRO A 55 5.84 2.23 5.65
C PRO A 55 5.09 0.90 5.78
N PRO A 56 3.99 0.83 6.55
CA PRO A 56 3.11 -0.33 6.54
C PRO A 56 2.51 -0.61 5.16
N PHE A 57 2.08 -1.85 4.92
CA PHE A 57 1.26 -2.19 3.75
C PHE A 57 -0.07 -1.45 3.74
N SER A 58 -0.67 -1.18 4.91
CA SER A 58 -1.93 -0.44 4.98
C SER A 58 -1.85 1.00 4.46
N ASN A 59 -0.67 1.62 4.44
CA ASN A 59 -0.48 2.95 3.86
C ASN A 59 -0.72 2.97 2.34
N GLU A 60 -0.64 1.83 1.64
CA GLU A 60 -0.99 1.72 0.22
C GLU A 60 -2.46 2.06 -0.06
N ALA A 61 -3.34 1.99 0.95
CA ALA A 61 -4.74 2.39 0.83
C ALA A 61 -4.91 3.85 0.40
N SER A 62 -3.99 4.74 0.80
CA SER A 62 -3.99 6.15 0.36
C SER A 62 -3.82 6.28 -1.16
N VAL A 63 -2.91 5.49 -1.73
CA VAL A 63 -2.66 5.42 -3.17
C VAL A 63 -3.90 4.89 -3.90
N TRP A 64 -4.56 3.87 -3.35
CA TRP A 64 -5.77 3.30 -3.95
C TRP A 64 -6.93 4.29 -3.99
N VAL A 65 -7.14 5.04 -2.91
CA VAL A 65 -8.17 6.08 -2.87
C VAL A 65 -7.93 7.13 -3.94
N ASP A 66 -6.71 7.62 -4.08
CA ASP A 66 -6.38 8.63 -5.09
C ASP A 66 -6.47 8.07 -6.52
N LEU A 67 -6.16 6.78 -6.72
CA LEU A 67 -6.39 6.09 -8.00
C LEU A 67 -7.87 5.95 -8.33
N ILE A 68 -8.71 5.55 -7.38
CA ILE A 68 -10.18 5.47 -7.54
C ILE A 68 -10.73 6.83 -7.95
N LYS A 69 -10.28 7.89 -7.25
CA LYS A 69 -10.63 9.28 -7.54
C LYS A 69 -10.17 9.70 -8.95
N ALA A 70 -8.94 9.40 -9.31
CA ALA A 70 -8.38 9.75 -10.63
C ALA A 70 -9.04 9.01 -11.79
N PHE A 71 -9.45 7.77 -11.60
CA PHE A 71 -10.17 6.99 -12.62
C PHE A 71 -11.67 7.28 -12.68
N GLY A 72 -12.22 8.01 -11.70
CA GLY A 72 -13.64 8.31 -11.59
C GLY A 72 -14.48 7.05 -11.35
N TRP A 73 -13.96 6.12 -10.55
CA TRP A 73 -14.67 4.89 -10.22
C TRP A 73 -15.60 5.08 -9.03
N ARG A 74 -16.87 4.71 -9.20
CA ARG A 74 -17.91 4.87 -8.17
C ARG A 74 -18.26 3.59 -7.43
N GLU A 75 -17.96 2.44 -8.02
CA GLU A 75 -18.29 1.13 -7.47
C GLU A 75 -17.03 0.27 -7.47
N VAL A 76 -16.63 -0.23 -6.30
CA VAL A 76 -15.46 -1.11 -6.16
C VAL A 76 -15.82 -2.35 -5.35
N CYS A 77 -15.25 -3.48 -5.73
CA CYS A 77 -15.26 -4.70 -4.92
C CYS A 77 -13.88 -4.87 -4.28
N VAL A 78 -13.85 -5.22 -2.99
CA VAL A 78 -12.60 -5.44 -2.26
C VAL A 78 -12.49 -6.91 -1.92
N ILE A 79 -11.40 -7.54 -2.36
CA ILE A 79 -11.04 -8.90 -1.98
C ILE A 79 -9.80 -8.79 -1.10
N HIS A 80 -9.88 -9.27 0.13
CA HIS A 80 -8.83 -9.05 1.13
C HIS A 80 -8.59 -10.27 2.00
N SER A 81 -7.41 -10.35 2.63
CA SER A 81 -7.13 -11.31 3.70
C SER A 81 -7.94 -10.97 4.96
N ASP A 82 -8.19 -11.94 5.83
CA ASP A 82 -8.77 -11.68 7.15
C ASP A 82 -7.68 -11.40 8.22
N ASP A 83 -6.80 -10.43 7.93
CA ASP A 83 -5.73 -10.04 8.84
C ASP A 83 -5.85 -8.57 9.28
N HIS A 84 -4.98 -8.18 10.21
CA HIS A 84 -4.98 -6.82 10.76
C HIS A 84 -4.62 -5.76 9.70
N ASP A 85 -3.79 -6.10 8.71
CA ASP A 85 -3.43 -5.20 7.62
C ASP A 85 -4.65 -4.89 6.75
N ALA A 86 -5.39 -5.92 6.34
CA ALA A 86 -6.61 -5.77 5.57
C ALA A 86 -7.69 -4.95 6.30
N LYS A 87 -7.86 -5.16 7.62
CA LYS A 87 -8.80 -4.37 8.44
C LYS A 87 -8.45 -2.88 8.45
N LYS A 88 -7.16 -2.53 8.53
CA LYS A 88 -6.69 -1.13 8.43
C LYS A 88 -6.97 -0.55 7.04
N VAL A 89 -6.72 -1.30 5.98
CA VAL A 89 -7.02 -0.87 4.59
C VAL A 89 -8.52 -0.63 4.39
N LEU A 90 -9.37 -1.55 4.82
CA LEU A 90 -10.83 -1.41 4.72
C LEU A 90 -11.32 -0.18 5.49
N SER A 91 -10.89 -0.03 6.74
CA SER A 91 -11.24 1.14 7.57
C SER A 91 -10.83 2.46 6.91
N TYR A 92 -9.66 2.49 6.25
CA TYR A 92 -9.21 3.66 5.50
C TYR A 92 -10.10 3.94 4.29
N LEU A 93 -10.43 2.92 3.48
CA LEU A 93 -11.31 3.07 2.32
C LEU A 93 -12.72 3.55 2.73
N GLU A 94 -13.29 2.97 3.78
CA GLU A 94 -14.59 3.37 4.31
C GLU A 94 -14.57 4.81 4.85
N SER A 95 -13.52 5.18 5.58
CA SER A 95 -13.31 6.55 6.07
C SER A 95 -13.18 7.55 4.91
N ALA A 96 -12.50 7.17 3.83
CA ALA A 96 -12.33 8.01 2.65
C ALA A 96 -13.66 8.25 1.91
N SER A 97 -14.48 7.20 1.78
CA SER A 97 -15.84 7.30 1.24
C SER A 97 -16.72 8.24 2.08
N GLN A 98 -16.66 8.12 3.42
CA GLN A 98 -17.41 8.99 4.34
C GLN A 98 -16.94 10.46 4.31
N LYS A 99 -15.66 10.71 4.04
CA LYS A 99 -15.07 12.06 3.97
C LYS A 99 -15.34 12.79 2.65
N GLY A 100 -16.18 12.22 1.78
CA GLY A 100 -16.69 12.91 0.60
C GLY A 100 -16.09 12.47 -0.73
N ILE A 101 -15.30 11.38 -0.77
CA ILE A 101 -14.84 10.82 -2.04
C ILE A 101 -15.97 9.94 -2.61
N ASP A 102 -16.45 10.28 -3.81
CA ASP A 102 -17.60 9.65 -4.49
C ASP A 102 -17.31 8.22 -4.98
N PHE A 103 -17.21 7.26 -4.05
CA PHE A 103 -17.22 5.83 -4.34
C PHE A 103 -17.86 5.03 -3.20
N LYS A 104 -18.36 3.84 -3.53
CA LYS A 104 -18.86 2.85 -2.56
C LYS A 104 -18.20 1.50 -2.77
N ILE A 105 -17.98 0.78 -1.67
CA ILE A 105 -17.61 -0.63 -1.68
C ILE A 105 -18.90 -1.44 -1.85
N THR A 106 -19.12 -2.07 -3.01
CA THR A 106 -20.35 -2.83 -3.28
C THR A 106 -20.35 -4.20 -2.63
N ARG A 107 -19.17 -4.81 -2.52
CA ARG A 107 -18.96 -6.12 -1.93
C ARG A 107 -17.55 -6.24 -1.37
N GLN A 108 -17.46 -6.84 -0.19
CA GLN A 108 -16.23 -7.25 0.46
C GLN A 108 -16.16 -8.79 0.46
N VAL A 109 -15.01 -9.35 0.11
CA VAL A 109 -14.73 -10.79 0.17
C VAL A 109 -13.50 -11.00 1.04
N ALA A 110 -13.72 -11.52 2.24
CA ALA A 110 -12.66 -11.91 3.16
C ALA A 110 -12.20 -13.33 2.85
N ILE A 111 -10.88 -13.52 2.74
CA ILE A 111 -10.24 -14.82 2.56
C ILE A 111 -9.48 -15.14 3.83
N ASN A 112 -9.82 -16.26 4.47
CA ASN A 112 -9.05 -16.77 5.60
C ASN A 112 -7.67 -17.23 5.09
N THR A 113 -6.61 -16.64 5.64
CA THR A 113 -5.22 -16.92 5.27
C THR A 113 -4.46 -17.74 6.30
N ASP A 114 -5.12 -18.20 7.37
CA ASP A 114 -4.48 -18.91 8.48
C ASP A 114 -4.27 -20.41 8.17
N GLU A 115 -5.14 -21.01 7.34
CA GLU A 115 -5.09 -22.43 6.99
C GLU A 115 -4.62 -22.63 5.53
N GLU A 116 -3.34 -22.37 5.29
CA GLU A 116 -2.77 -22.39 3.95
C GLU A 116 -2.91 -23.74 3.21
N ASP A 117 -2.91 -24.86 3.93
CA ASP A 117 -2.93 -26.21 3.36
C ASP A 117 -4.37 -26.74 3.10
N ALA A 118 -5.38 -26.06 3.64
CA ALA A 118 -6.79 -26.45 3.47
C ALA A 118 -7.45 -25.81 2.23
N ALA A 119 -6.80 -24.81 1.62
CA ALA A 119 -7.41 -23.97 0.60
C ALA A 119 -7.58 -24.73 -0.73
N GLN A 120 -8.84 -25.00 -1.14
CA GLN A 120 -9.13 -25.65 -2.41
C GLN A 120 -9.57 -24.65 -3.49
N MET A 121 -9.20 -24.92 -4.74
CA MET A 121 -9.57 -24.09 -5.89
C MET A 121 -11.09 -23.86 -6.01
N LYS A 122 -11.91 -24.85 -5.61
CA LYS A 122 -13.38 -24.76 -5.64
C LYS A 122 -13.90 -23.66 -4.71
N ASP A 123 -13.23 -23.42 -3.59
CA ASP A 123 -13.61 -22.43 -2.59
C ASP A 123 -13.38 -21.01 -3.14
N PHE A 124 -12.25 -20.77 -3.80
CA PHE A 124 -12.01 -19.48 -4.46
C PHE A 124 -13.01 -19.21 -5.59
N ILE A 125 -13.39 -20.24 -6.37
CA ILE A 125 -14.41 -20.08 -7.41
C ILE A 125 -15.76 -19.71 -6.79
N SER A 126 -16.19 -20.39 -5.71
CA SER A 126 -17.46 -20.10 -5.06
C SER A 126 -17.47 -18.71 -4.41
N LEU A 127 -16.34 -18.24 -3.86
CA LEU A 127 -16.18 -16.89 -3.32
C LEU A 127 -16.26 -15.80 -4.40
N LEU A 128 -15.67 -16.04 -5.58
CA LEU A 128 -15.63 -15.06 -6.68
C LEU A 128 -16.89 -15.08 -7.55
N GLN A 129 -17.66 -16.16 -7.56
CA GLN A 129 -18.84 -16.29 -8.40
C GLN A 129 -19.92 -15.21 -8.14
N PRO A 130 -20.24 -14.84 -6.88
CA PRO A 130 -21.08 -13.68 -6.59
C PRO A 130 -20.52 -12.38 -7.13
N VAL A 131 -19.20 -12.14 -6.98
CA VAL A 131 -18.52 -10.93 -7.49
C VAL A 131 -18.65 -10.83 -9.01
N ARG A 132 -18.49 -11.94 -9.74
CA ARG A 132 -18.70 -11.98 -11.20
C ARG A 132 -20.11 -11.58 -11.62
N ASN A 133 -21.11 -11.99 -10.86
CA ASN A 133 -22.52 -11.78 -11.17
C ASN A 133 -23.00 -10.35 -10.89
N GLU A 134 -22.27 -9.60 -10.05
CA GLU A 134 -22.55 -8.19 -9.79
C GLU A 134 -22.23 -7.28 -10.97
N GLN A 135 -22.70 -6.02 -10.89
CA GLN A 135 -22.42 -5.00 -11.90
C GLN A 135 -20.99 -4.45 -11.80
N THR A 136 -20.41 -4.40 -10.60
CA THR A 136 -19.08 -3.85 -10.32
C THR A 136 -17.97 -4.55 -11.09
N ARG A 137 -17.10 -3.78 -11.76
CA ARG A 137 -15.98 -4.28 -12.59
C ARG A 137 -14.61 -3.90 -12.09
N VAL A 138 -14.53 -3.12 -11.02
CA VAL A 138 -13.27 -2.73 -10.37
C VAL A 138 -13.07 -3.63 -9.16
N ILE A 139 -11.91 -4.27 -9.11
CA ILE A 139 -11.49 -5.13 -8.01
C ILE A 139 -10.23 -4.54 -7.38
N LEU A 140 -10.28 -4.33 -6.07
CA LEU A 140 -9.12 -4.03 -5.23
C LEU A 140 -8.72 -5.32 -4.52
N LEU A 141 -7.49 -5.78 -4.73
CA LEU A 141 -7.00 -7.04 -4.20
C LEU A 141 -5.90 -6.80 -3.16
N PHE A 142 -6.20 -7.10 -1.89
CA PHE A 142 -5.28 -7.05 -0.78
C PHE A 142 -4.97 -8.47 -0.29
N LEU A 143 -3.99 -9.14 -0.89
CA LEU A 143 -3.62 -10.51 -0.50
C LEU A 143 -2.11 -10.73 -0.57
N ARG A 144 -1.63 -11.69 0.21
CA ARG A 144 -0.27 -12.23 0.07
C ARG A 144 -0.14 -12.98 -1.26
N ARG A 145 1.09 -13.07 -1.78
CA ARG A 145 1.44 -13.74 -3.03
C ARG A 145 0.71 -15.05 -3.27
N LYS A 146 0.82 -16.02 -2.35
CA LYS A 146 0.24 -17.38 -2.47
C LYS A 146 -1.29 -17.34 -2.69
N PHE A 147 -2.00 -16.51 -1.94
CA PHE A 147 -3.46 -16.39 -2.06
C PHE A 147 -3.88 -15.58 -3.29
N ALA A 148 -3.11 -14.56 -3.66
CA ALA A 148 -3.31 -13.85 -4.91
C ALA A 148 -3.21 -14.81 -6.12
N GLU A 149 -2.26 -15.74 -6.10
CA GLU A 149 -2.12 -16.75 -7.16
C GLU A 149 -3.39 -17.62 -7.31
N TYR A 150 -3.98 -18.08 -6.19
CA TYR A 150 -5.26 -18.80 -6.22
C TYR A 150 -6.42 -17.95 -6.74
N VAL A 151 -6.52 -16.69 -6.31
CA VAL A 151 -7.56 -15.76 -6.78
C VAL A 151 -7.43 -15.50 -8.28
N PHE A 152 -6.22 -15.30 -8.81
CA PHE A 152 -6.02 -15.09 -10.24
C PHE A 152 -6.38 -16.34 -11.06
N LEU A 153 -6.08 -17.54 -10.57
CA LEU A 153 -6.50 -18.79 -11.22
C LEU A 153 -8.03 -18.92 -11.27
N ALA A 154 -8.72 -18.63 -10.17
CA ALA A 154 -10.17 -18.68 -10.09
C ALA A 154 -10.81 -17.58 -10.97
N ALA A 155 -10.29 -16.35 -10.92
CA ALA A 155 -10.70 -15.23 -11.74
C ALA A 155 -10.55 -15.53 -13.24
N ARG A 156 -9.48 -16.22 -13.65
CA ARG A 156 -9.28 -16.67 -15.03
C ARG A 156 -10.36 -17.66 -15.47
N LYS A 157 -10.65 -18.69 -14.66
CA LYS A 157 -11.72 -19.67 -14.95
C LYS A 157 -13.08 -19.01 -15.04
N LEU A 158 -13.28 -17.98 -14.23
CA LEU A 158 -14.49 -17.18 -14.24
C LEU A 158 -14.45 -16.08 -15.29
N GLY A 159 -13.43 -15.92 -16.15
CA GLY A 159 -13.41 -14.86 -17.17
C GLY A 159 -13.52 -13.44 -16.59
N MET A 160 -12.91 -13.20 -15.43
CA MET A 160 -12.84 -11.90 -14.72
C MET A 160 -11.54 -11.14 -15.04
N LEU A 161 -10.73 -11.65 -15.97
CA LEU A 161 -9.45 -11.08 -16.43
C LEU A 161 -9.52 -10.59 -17.89
N GLU A 162 -10.75 -10.46 -18.39
CA GLU A 162 -11.05 -10.02 -19.76
C GLU A 162 -11.27 -8.51 -19.83
N ALA A 163 -11.54 -8.01 -21.03
CA ALA A 163 -11.97 -6.63 -21.24
C ALA A 163 -13.14 -6.26 -20.29
N GLU A 164 -13.24 -4.98 -19.95
CA GLU A 164 -14.16 -4.39 -18.96
C GLU A 164 -13.73 -4.49 -17.49
N TRP A 165 -12.90 -5.46 -17.11
CA TRP A 165 -12.41 -5.57 -15.74
C TRP A 165 -11.24 -4.63 -15.47
N ALA A 166 -11.15 -4.13 -14.25
CA ALA A 166 -10.00 -3.39 -13.75
C ALA A 166 -9.58 -3.97 -12.40
N TRP A 167 -8.28 -4.24 -12.26
CA TRP A 167 -7.70 -4.81 -11.05
C TRP A 167 -6.61 -3.88 -10.52
N ILE A 168 -6.74 -3.47 -9.27
CA ILE A 168 -5.66 -2.84 -8.50
C ILE A 168 -5.21 -3.83 -7.44
N VAL A 169 -3.90 -4.04 -7.33
CA VAL A 169 -3.32 -5.02 -6.41
C VAL A 169 -2.25 -4.38 -5.52
N THR A 170 -2.01 -4.99 -4.35
CA THR A 170 -0.90 -4.61 -3.45
C THR A 170 0.44 -5.03 -3.98
N GLU A 171 1.51 -4.52 -3.37
CA GLU A 171 2.88 -4.94 -3.65
C GLU A 171 3.06 -6.45 -3.52
N GLN A 172 2.49 -7.06 -2.47
CA GLN A 172 2.63 -8.50 -2.23
C GLN A 172 1.97 -9.35 -3.32
N ALA A 173 0.88 -8.86 -3.92
CA ALA A 173 0.18 -9.53 -5.00
C ALA A 173 0.87 -9.34 -6.36
N LEU A 174 1.71 -8.30 -6.53
CA LEU A 174 2.53 -8.12 -7.74
C LEU A 174 3.56 -9.23 -7.94
N ASP A 175 4.00 -9.86 -6.84
CA ASP A 175 4.96 -10.96 -6.86
C ASP A 175 4.35 -12.32 -7.24
N ALA A 176 3.03 -12.37 -7.46
CA ALA A 176 2.36 -13.57 -7.95
C ALA A 176 2.99 -14.03 -9.28
N SER A 177 3.32 -15.32 -9.34
CA SER A 177 3.90 -15.94 -10.54
C SER A 177 2.94 -15.88 -11.73
N ASN A 178 1.64 -15.92 -11.47
CA ASN A 178 0.59 -15.92 -12.46
C ASN A 178 -0.15 -14.56 -12.60
N ILE A 179 0.53 -13.44 -12.30
CA ILE A 179 -0.08 -12.10 -12.36
C ILE A 179 -0.69 -11.81 -13.75
N PRO A 180 -1.98 -11.47 -13.84
CA PRO A 180 -2.63 -11.23 -15.12
C PRO A 180 -2.13 -9.98 -15.86
N ASN A 181 -2.18 -10.00 -17.20
CA ASN A 181 -1.92 -8.83 -18.03
C ASN A 181 -2.94 -7.71 -17.75
N GLY A 182 -2.46 -6.47 -17.75
CA GLY A 182 -3.25 -5.26 -17.56
C GLY A 182 -3.61 -4.93 -16.11
N VAL A 183 -3.16 -5.72 -15.14
CA VAL A 183 -3.30 -5.41 -13.71
C VAL A 183 -2.48 -4.16 -13.36
N ILE A 184 -3.01 -3.29 -12.52
CA ILE A 184 -2.28 -2.18 -11.93
C ILE A 184 -1.88 -2.57 -10.52
N GLY A 185 -0.66 -2.26 -10.11
CA GLY A 185 -0.25 -2.41 -8.72
C GLY A 185 0.58 -1.24 -8.23
N VAL A 186 0.67 -1.20 -6.90
CA VAL A 186 1.46 -0.21 -6.18
C VAL A 186 2.62 -0.95 -5.54
N ARG A 187 3.83 -0.42 -5.67
CA ARG A 187 5.00 -0.92 -4.95
C ARG A 187 5.78 0.25 -4.35
N LEU A 188 6.36 0.04 -3.18
CA LEU A 188 7.29 0.99 -2.59
C LEU A 188 8.45 1.20 -3.57
N LEU A 189 8.89 2.45 -3.74
CA LEU A 189 10.04 2.75 -4.57
C LEU A 189 11.22 1.88 -4.12
N GLN A 190 11.83 1.16 -5.06
CA GLN A 190 12.82 0.13 -4.76
C GLN A 190 14.08 0.76 -4.17
N VAL A 191 14.22 0.65 -2.86
CA VAL A 191 15.40 1.02 -2.09
C VAL A 191 15.95 -0.22 -1.41
N THR A 192 17.27 -0.32 -1.28
CA THR A 192 17.87 -1.52 -0.71
C THR A 192 17.67 -1.57 0.80
N GLU A 193 17.57 -2.78 1.35
CA GLU A 193 17.54 -2.97 2.81
C GLU A 193 18.76 -2.31 3.49
N LEU A 194 19.92 -2.32 2.84
CA LEU A 194 21.14 -1.70 3.33
C LEU A 194 20.99 -0.17 3.50
N ASP A 195 20.24 0.49 2.62
CA ASP A 195 19.96 1.92 2.75
C ASP A 195 19.03 2.19 3.95
N HIS A 196 18.04 1.32 4.18
CA HIS A 196 17.19 1.38 5.37
C HIS A 196 18.00 1.17 6.66
N VAL A 197 18.98 0.26 6.65
CA VAL A 197 19.91 0.06 7.76
C VAL A 197 20.78 1.31 7.99
N ALA A 198 21.30 1.91 6.93
CA ALA A 198 22.12 3.12 7.05
C ALA A 198 21.34 4.29 7.67
N ASP A 199 20.10 4.51 7.24
CA ASP A 199 19.22 5.53 7.81
C ASP A 199 18.86 5.21 9.27
N ALA A 200 18.56 3.94 9.59
CA ALA A 200 18.28 3.50 10.95
C ALA A 200 19.47 3.70 11.91
N VAL A 201 20.70 3.41 11.46
CA VAL A 201 21.93 3.68 12.22
C VAL A 201 22.09 5.17 12.47
N ARG A 202 21.82 6.01 11.46
CA ARG A 202 21.90 7.47 11.58
C ARG A 202 20.91 8.01 12.60
N ILE A 203 19.65 7.56 12.55
CA ILE A 203 18.61 7.90 13.54
C ILE A 203 19.06 7.52 14.94
N ALA A 204 19.42 6.25 15.15
CA ALA A 204 19.84 5.77 16.46
C ALA A 204 21.04 6.54 17.00
N THR A 205 22.04 6.81 16.15
CA THR A 205 23.26 7.54 16.53
C THR A 205 22.93 8.98 16.93
N GLN A 206 22.14 9.70 16.13
CA GLN A 206 21.79 11.08 16.41
C GLN A 206 20.96 11.23 17.68
N SER A 207 19.98 10.35 17.89
CA SER A 207 19.16 10.36 19.10
C SER A 207 19.96 9.98 20.35
N ILE A 208 20.89 9.01 20.27
CA ILE A 208 21.78 8.67 21.39
C ILE A 208 22.70 9.86 21.72
N LEU A 209 23.29 10.51 20.71
CA LEU A 209 24.12 11.70 20.93
C LEU A 209 23.32 12.86 21.53
N HIS A 210 22.06 13.03 21.12
CA HIS A 210 21.16 14.00 21.72
C HIS A 210 20.94 13.69 23.21
N LEU A 211 20.59 12.46 23.54
CA LEU A 211 20.35 12.01 24.92
C LEU A 211 21.59 12.19 25.81
N VAL A 212 22.78 11.86 25.29
CA VAL A 212 24.05 12.02 26.02
C VAL A 212 24.35 13.50 26.30
N ARG A 213 23.95 14.42 25.42
CA ARG A 213 24.14 15.86 25.63
C ARG A 213 23.15 16.45 26.62
N THR A 214 21.89 16.02 26.59
CA THR A 214 20.83 16.55 27.47
C THR A 214 20.88 15.96 28.87
N ASP A 215 21.17 14.67 28.98
CA ASP A 215 21.15 13.90 30.22
C ASP A 215 22.55 13.33 30.54
N TYR A 216 23.58 14.15 30.36
CA TYR A 216 24.99 13.76 30.49
C TYR A 216 25.29 13.02 31.81
N ASP A 217 24.83 13.54 32.94
CA ASP A 217 25.08 12.93 34.24
C ASP A 217 24.48 11.53 34.35
N ALA A 218 23.26 11.31 33.85
CA ALA A 218 22.65 9.99 33.86
C ALA A 218 23.37 9.04 32.90
N MET A 219 23.69 9.50 31.68
CA MET A 219 24.36 8.68 30.67
C MET A 219 25.78 8.30 31.06
N LYS A 220 26.52 9.18 31.74
CA LYS A 220 27.87 8.92 32.25
C LYS A 220 27.90 7.78 33.27
N HIS A 221 26.85 7.63 34.06
CA HIS A 221 26.77 6.59 35.10
C HIS A 221 26.01 5.34 34.65
N LEU A 222 25.49 5.32 33.43
CA LEU A 222 24.74 4.21 32.86
C LEU A 222 25.66 3.00 32.65
N ASN A 223 25.39 1.90 33.36
CA ASN A 223 26.14 0.66 33.23
C ASN A 223 25.32 -0.42 32.52
N SER A 224 25.99 -1.27 31.75
CA SER A 224 25.36 -2.45 31.14
C SER A 224 24.95 -3.48 32.20
N VAL A 225 23.80 -4.10 32.02
CA VAL A 225 23.39 -5.33 32.72
C VAL A 225 24.42 -6.43 32.42
N LYS A 226 25.00 -7.07 33.46
CA LYS A 226 26.07 -8.07 33.30
C LYS A 226 25.66 -9.48 33.68
N ALA A 227 24.70 -9.62 34.60
CA ALA A 227 24.19 -10.90 35.07
C ALA A 227 22.67 -10.99 34.91
N CYS A 228 22.14 -12.21 34.76
CA CYS A 228 20.69 -12.45 34.71
C CYS A 228 19.97 -12.12 36.04
N SER A 229 20.72 -11.98 37.14
CA SER A 229 20.21 -11.53 38.45
C SER A 229 20.05 -10.01 38.55
N ASP A 230 20.62 -9.24 37.62
CA ASP A 230 20.49 -7.79 37.60
C ASP A 230 19.10 -7.43 37.03
N ASN A 231 18.40 -6.49 37.67
CA ASN A 231 17.13 -5.99 37.15
C ASN A 231 17.39 -5.18 35.86
N PRO A 232 16.93 -5.61 34.67
CA PRO A 232 17.22 -4.92 33.42
C PRO A 232 16.49 -3.57 33.29
N SER A 233 15.46 -3.35 34.10
CA SER A 233 14.67 -2.12 34.15
C SER A 233 15.27 -1.07 35.10
N GLU A 234 16.13 -1.51 36.02
CA GLU A 234 16.91 -0.67 36.92
C GLU A 234 18.34 -0.66 36.43
N ILE A 235 18.68 0.26 35.52
CA ILE A 235 20.09 0.49 35.22
C ILE A 235 20.76 0.90 36.52
N GLN A 236 21.59 0.00 37.06
CA GLN A 236 22.33 0.16 38.29
C GLN A 236 23.34 1.30 38.16
N SER A 237 22.83 2.50 38.35
CA SER A 237 23.58 3.73 38.45
C SER A 237 23.10 4.36 39.74
N LYS A 238 23.82 4.02 40.82
CA LYS A 238 23.68 4.75 42.08
C LYS A 238 24.02 6.19 41.76
N SER A 239 23.02 7.06 41.75
CA SER A 239 23.21 8.50 41.64
C SER A 239 24.20 8.92 42.72
N LYS A 240 25.33 9.54 42.34
CA LYS A 240 26.29 10.13 43.30
C LYS A 240 25.79 11.47 43.86
N LEU A 241 24.64 11.96 43.40
CA LEU A 241 24.05 13.20 43.89
C LEU A 241 23.26 12.91 45.19
N PRO A 242 23.53 13.64 46.29
CA PRO A 242 22.82 13.46 47.55
C PRO A 242 21.32 13.73 47.35
N GLY A 243 20.48 12.74 47.71
CA GLY A 243 19.02 12.86 47.70
C GLY A 243 18.30 12.47 46.41
N LYS A 244 18.99 12.04 45.34
CA LYS A 244 18.33 11.49 44.13
C LYS A 244 18.27 9.97 44.16
N SER A 245 17.08 9.43 43.93
CA SER A 245 16.82 8.00 43.67
C SER A 245 17.58 7.52 42.42
N THR A 246 17.78 6.20 42.33
CA THR A 246 18.38 5.48 41.19
C THR A 246 17.83 5.96 39.85
N TYR A 247 18.69 6.10 38.83
CA TYR A 247 18.24 6.43 37.49
C TYR A 247 17.52 5.22 36.86
N MET A 248 16.25 5.39 36.49
CA MET A 248 15.43 4.31 35.90
C MET A 248 15.57 4.29 34.38
N TRP A 249 15.89 3.13 33.79
CA TRP A 249 16.08 3.03 32.34
C TRP A 249 14.87 3.50 31.56
N LYS A 250 13.67 3.11 32.01
CA LYS A 250 12.39 3.44 31.38
C LYS A 250 12.26 4.92 31.04
N ASP A 251 12.69 5.82 31.94
CA ASP A 251 12.56 7.26 31.73
C ASP A 251 13.45 7.73 30.58
N TYR A 252 14.70 7.25 30.52
CA TYR A 252 15.66 7.59 29.46
C TYR A 252 15.33 6.91 28.14
N ALA A 253 14.85 5.67 28.19
CA ALA A 253 14.45 4.93 27.01
C ALA A 253 13.23 5.57 26.33
N THR A 254 12.28 6.09 27.13
CA THR A 254 11.13 6.85 26.62
C THR A 254 11.57 8.18 25.99
N LYS A 255 12.55 8.89 26.59
CA LYS A 255 13.14 10.08 25.97
C LYS A 255 13.84 9.74 24.67
N LEU A 256 14.68 8.70 24.66
CA LEU A 256 15.38 8.23 23.47
C LEU A 256 14.42 7.89 22.33
N PHE A 257 13.34 7.16 22.64
CA PHE A 257 12.32 6.83 21.65
C PHE A 257 11.63 8.08 21.09
N ARG A 258 11.29 9.06 21.94
CA ARG A 258 10.75 10.36 21.48
C ARG A 258 11.75 11.11 20.59
N ASP A 259 13.02 11.14 20.96
CA ASP A 259 14.06 11.77 20.15
C ASP A 259 14.21 11.07 18.79
N MET A 260 14.05 9.75 18.72
CA MET A 260 14.03 8.99 17.46
C MET A 260 12.82 9.34 16.60
N LEU A 261 11.61 9.43 17.19
CA LEU A 261 10.40 9.83 16.47
C LEU A 261 10.47 11.27 15.93
N ALA A 262 11.13 12.17 16.67
CA ALA A 262 11.30 13.56 16.28
C ALA A 262 12.40 13.78 15.22
N MET A 263 13.14 12.73 14.83
CA MET A 263 14.16 12.86 13.79
C MET A 263 13.54 13.21 12.44
N ASN A 264 14.20 14.13 11.73
CA ASN A 264 13.86 14.53 10.38
C ASN A 264 15.12 14.47 9.51
N LEU A 265 15.23 13.44 8.68
CA LEU A 265 16.34 13.28 7.75
C LEU A 265 15.91 13.72 6.35
N THR A 266 16.35 14.90 5.92
CA THR A 266 16.07 15.44 4.57
C THR A 266 16.95 14.80 3.49
N ASP A 267 18.10 14.25 3.88
CA ASP A 267 19.15 13.66 3.05
C ASP A 267 19.38 12.17 3.35
N GLY A 268 18.34 11.47 3.82
CA GLY A 268 18.40 10.02 4.03
C GLY A 268 18.69 9.26 2.74
N ARG A 269 19.33 8.09 2.84
CA ARG A 269 19.60 7.24 1.68
C ARG A 269 18.31 6.72 1.05
N THR A 270 17.27 6.55 1.87
CA THR A 270 15.93 6.18 1.42
C THR A 270 15.09 7.41 1.02
N GLY A 271 15.69 8.59 0.91
CA GLY A 271 15.01 9.87 0.68
C GLY A 271 14.63 10.57 1.99
N HIS A 272 13.65 11.47 1.91
CA HIS A 272 13.13 12.17 3.08
C HIS A 272 12.49 11.17 4.07
N LEU A 273 12.92 11.24 5.33
CA LEU A 273 12.51 10.31 6.37
C LEU A 273 12.03 11.07 7.61
N GLU A 274 10.75 10.86 7.92
CA GLU A 274 10.05 11.36 9.10
C GLU A 274 9.14 10.22 9.61
N PHE A 275 8.75 10.31 10.88
CA PHE A 275 7.85 9.35 11.53
C PHE A 275 6.56 10.02 11.99
N ASP A 276 5.48 9.25 12.06
CA ASP A 276 4.27 9.65 12.79
C ASP A 276 4.38 9.31 14.30
N GLU A 277 3.32 9.61 15.04
CA GLU A 277 3.21 9.26 16.47
C GLU A 277 3.23 7.74 16.72
N TYR A 278 2.91 6.94 15.70
CA TYR A 278 2.96 5.49 15.73
C TYR A 278 4.31 4.92 15.26
N GLY A 279 5.34 5.75 15.07
CA GLY A 279 6.66 5.30 14.63
C GLY A 279 6.69 4.73 13.21
N ASP A 280 5.66 5.00 12.42
CA ASP A 280 5.60 4.61 11.02
C ASP A 280 6.19 5.70 10.14
N ARG A 281 6.93 5.29 9.11
CA ARG A 281 7.43 6.22 8.11
C ARG A 281 6.28 6.94 7.40
N ILE A 282 6.35 8.27 7.38
CA ILE A 282 5.42 9.10 6.62
C ILE A 282 6.02 9.54 5.28
N LYS A 283 5.13 9.98 4.37
CA LYS A 283 5.46 10.43 3.01
C LYS A 283 6.34 9.45 2.20
N PRO A 284 6.04 8.14 2.21
CA PRO A 284 6.74 7.20 1.32
C PRO A 284 6.45 7.52 -0.15
N ILE A 285 7.40 7.18 -1.00
CA ILE A 285 7.25 7.29 -2.45
C ILE A 285 6.93 5.90 -3.00
N TYR A 286 5.86 5.80 -3.78
CA TYR A 286 5.47 4.56 -4.46
C TYR A 286 5.62 4.70 -5.97
N ASP A 287 5.98 3.59 -6.61
CA ASP A 287 5.93 3.40 -8.06
C ASP A 287 4.61 2.70 -8.40
N ILE A 288 3.88 3.25 -9.38
CA ILE A 288 2.64 2.67 -9.88
C ILE A 288 2.98 1.92 -11.15
N VAL A 289 2.74 0.62 -11.16
CA VAL A 289 3.13 -0.26 -12.25
C VAL A 289 1.91 -0.89 -12.90
N ASN A 290 2.04 -1.19 -14.19
CA ASN A 290 1.07 -1.95 -14.96
C ASN A 290 1.74 -3.21 -15.51
N ALA A 291 1.09 -4.36 -15.33
CA ALA A 291 1.56 -5.64 -15.84
C ALA A 291 1.30 -5.70 -17.35
N GLN A 292 2.35 -5.80 -18.17
CA GLN A 292 2.27 -5.76 -19.63
C GLN A 292 3.05 -6.90 -20.27
N ILE A 293 2.39 -7.66 -21.15
CA ILE A 293 3.03 -8.61 -22.06
C ILE A 293 3.55 -7.83 -23.27
N THR A 294 4.83 -7.95 -23.60
CA THR A 294 5.47 -7.20 -24.68
C THR A 294 5.36 -7.95 -26.02
N ASN A 295 5.25 -7.23 -27.14
CA ASN A 295 5.08 -7.86 -28.47
C ASN A 295 6.26 -8.75 -28.91
N GLN A 296 7.46 -8.59 -28.35
CA GLN A 296 8.57 -9.51 -28.61
C GLN A 296 8.29 -10.92 -28.07
N ASP A 297 7.54 -10.99 -26.98
CA ASP A 297 7.17 -12.23 -26.31
C ASP A 297 6.09 -12.98 -27.13
N ILE A 298 5.15 -12.24 -27.73
CA ILE A 298 4.08 -12.78 -28.59
C ILE A 298 4.65 -13.46 -29.85
N ASN A 299 5.74 -12.96 -30.41
CA ASN A 299 6.39 -13.59 -31.56
C ASN A 299 7.08 -14.92 -31.18
N ASN A 300 7.63 -15.01 -29.97
CA ASN A 300 8.21 -16.25 -29.44
C ASN A 300 7.13 -17.30 -29.08
N LEU A 301 5.95 -16.87 -28.65
CA LEU A 301 4.77 -17.72 -28.38
C LEU A 301 4.29 -18.51 -29.62
N SER A 302 4.46 -17.96 -30.83
CA SER A 302 4.09 -18.68 -32.06
C SER A 302 5.00 -19.89 -32.36
N ALA A 303 6.18 -19.96 -31.73
CA ALA A 303 7.16 -21.02 -31.92
C ALA A 303 7.12 -22.12 -30.84
N GLN A 304 6.50 -21.88 -29.67
CA GLN A 304 6.44 -22.83 -28.56
C GLN A 304 5.00 -23.35 -28.34
N LYS A 305 4.75 -24.60 -28.76
CA LYS A 305 3.49 -25.35 -28.52
C LYS A 305 3.36 -25.86 -27.06
N SER A 306 3.70 -25.04 -26.08
CA SER A 306 3.42 -25.31 -24.66
C SER A 306 2.61 -24.15 -24.10
N PHE A 307 1.41 -24.46 -23.59
CA PHE A 307 0.50 -23.54 -22.89
C PHE A 307 1.08 -23.11 -21.52
N GLU A 308 2.30 -22.59 -21.49
CA GLU A 308 2.92 -22.09 -20.28
C GLU A 308 2.50 -20.63 -20.04
N PHE A 309 2.14 -20.31 -18.80
CA PHE A 309 1.73 -18.95 -18.46
C PHE A 309 2.95 -18.04 -18.49
N GLU A 310 2.96 -17.09 -19.42
CA GLU A 310 4.01 -16.07 -19.46
C GLU A 310 3.71 -14.94 -18.47
N ARG A 311 4.64 -14.68 -17.55
CA ARG A 311 4.50 -13.62 -16.56
C ARG A 311 4.74 -12.26 -17.23
N PRO A 312 3.77 -11.32 -17.20
CA PRO A 312 3.95 -9.98 -17.74
C PRO A 312 5.09 -9.22 -17.05
N THR A 313 5.70 -8.29 -17.78
CA THR A 313 6.67 -7.35 -17.22
C THR A 313 5.94 -6.22 -16.47
N LEU A 314 6.54 -5.71 -15.39
CA LEU A 314 5.97 -4.60 -14.63
C LEU A 314 6.52 -3.28 -15.19
N VAL A 315 5.68 -2.54 -15.91
CA VAL A 315 6.04 -1.27 -16.54
C VAL A 315 5.60 -0.12 -15.62
N SER A 316 6.50 0.80 -15.28
CA SER A 316 6.15 2.00 -14.51
C SER A 316 5.28 2.94 -15.35
N VAL A 317 4.11 3.27 -14.81
CA VAL A 317 3.07 4.11 -15.43
C VAL A 317 2.76 5.35 -14.62
N GLY A 318 3.31 5.48 -13.42
CA GLY A 318 3.05 6.59 -12.53
C GLY A 318 3.88 6.52 -11.25
N SER A 319 3.70 7.52 -10.39
CA SER A 319 4.31 7.57 -9.06
C SER A 319 3.37 8.24 -8.07
N TYR A 320 3.58 7.97 -6.79
CA TYR A 320 2.83 8.53 -5.68
C TYR A 320 3.76 9.05 -4.59
N GLY A 321 3.40 10.14 -3.94
CA GLY A 321 4.07 10.67 -2.74
C GLY A 321 4.87 11.95 -2.96
N LEU A 322 5.14 12.31 -4.22
CA LEU A 322 5.72 13.61 -4.58
C LEU A 322 4.63 14.55 -5.06
N HIS A 323 4.65 15.80 -4.57
CA HIS A 323 3.69 16.82 -4.99
C HIS A 323 3.82 17.10 -6.49
N GLN A 324 2.74 16.84 -7.21
CA GLN A 324 2.56 17.10 -8.63
C GLN A 324 1.86 18.44 -8.83
N PRO A 325 2.24 19.22 -9.84
CA PRO A 325 1.42 20.34 -10.27
C PRO A 325 0.08 19.80 -10.77
N THR A 326 -1.01 20.55 -10.57
CA THR A 326 -2.31 20.16 -11.13
C THR A 326 -2.18 20.10 -12.66
N PRO A 327 -2.29 18.90 -13.28
CA PRO A 327 -2.09 18.77 -14.72
C PRO A 327 -3.10 19.62 -15.46
N MET A 328 -2.72 20.24 -16.60
CA MET A 328 -3.66 21.06 -17.38
C MET A 328 -4.91 20.26 -17.77
N GLU A 329 -4.71 19.00 -18.16
CA GLU A 329 -5.75 18.04 -18.48
C GLU A 329 -6.25 17.31 -17.21
N TRP A 330 -6.96 18.03 -16.34
CA TRP A 330 -7.69 17.41 -15.23
C TRP A 330 -9.18 17.36 -15.55
N LEU A 331 -9.75 16.17 -15.39
CA LEU A 331 -10.98 15.74 -16.07
C LEU A 331 -12.14 15.47 -15.10
N SER A 332 -11.97 15.79 -13.82
CA SER A 332 -12.96 15.57 -12.76
C SER A 332 -13.36 16.89 -12.10
N ASP A 333 -14.62 17.00 -11.68
CA ASP A 333 -15.12 18.10 -10.84
C ASP A 333 -14.50 18.06 -9.43
N GLU A 334 -13.98 16.90 -9.04
CA GLU A 334 -13.20 16.70 -7.82
C GLU A 334 -11.78 17.24 -7.94
N PRO A 335 -11.16 17.83 -6.89
CA PRO A 335 -9.79 18.33 -6.97
C PRO A 335 -8.78 17.20 -7.25
N HIS A 336 -7.81 17.50 -8.13
CA HIS A 336 -6.74 16.55 -8.50
C HIS A 336 -5.97 16.08 -7.26
N PRO A 337 -5.76 14.75 -7.09
CA PRO A 337 -4.90 14.23 -6.04
C PRO A 337 -3.46 14.71 -6.26
N SER A 338 -3.03 15.69 -5.48
CA SER A 338 -1.75 16.39 -5.67
C SER A 338 -0.53 15.50 -5.51
N LEU A 339 -0.64 14.33 -4.89
CA LEU A 339 0.47 13.39 -4.72
C LEU A 339 0.55 12.34 -5.83
N LEU A 340 -0.45 12.25 -6.71
CA LEU A 340 -0.56 11.22 -7.73
C LEU A 340 -0.13 11.74 -9.11
N SER A 341 0.82 11.03 -9.72
CA SER A 341 1.17 11.15 -11.13
C SER A 341 0.84 9.85 -11.84
N ILE A 342 0.03 9.89 -12.90
CA ILE A 342 -0.31 8.69 -13.69
C ILE A 342 -0.43 9.02 -15.17
N ASN A 343 0.19 8.21 -16.01
CA ASN A 343 0.12 8.32 -17.46
C ASN A 343 -0.88 7.31 -18.04
N LEU A 344 -2.11 7.77 -18.27
CA LEU A 344 -3.20 6.93 -18.81
C LEU A 344 -2.90 6.37 -20.21
N SER A 345 -2.04 7.01 -21.00
CA SER A 345 -1.70 6.53 -22.36
C SER A 345 -0.80 5.30 -22.35
N LYS A 346 -0.10 5.04 -21.25
CA LYS A 346 0.75 3.86 -21.07
C LYS A 346 -0.02 2.66 -20.51
N LEU A 347 -1.26 2.85 -20.05
CA LEU A 347 -2.04 1.79 -19.40
C LEU A 347 -2.62 0.83 -20.43
N ILE A 348 -2.43 -0.46 -20.16
CA ILE A 348 -3.14 -1.56 -20.79
C ILE A 348 -4.03 -2.19 -19.71
N TRP A 349 -5.27 -2.49 -20.07
CA TRP A 349 -6.23 -3.11 -19.18
C TRP A 349 -6.36 -4.61 -19.46
N PRO A 350 -6.92 -5.40 -18.52
CA PRO A 350 -7.21 -6.81 -18.73
C PRO A 350 -7.89 -7.10 -20.08
N GLY A 351 -7.60 -8.26 -20.66
CA GLY A 351 -7.94 -8.59 -22.04
C GLY A 351 -7.14 -7.83 -23.11
N ASN A 352 -5.97 -7.28 -22.77
CA ASN A 352 -5.13 -6.45 -23.64
C ASN A 352 -5.91 -5.25 -24.24
N SER A 353 -6.77 -4.64 -23.41
CA SER A 353 -7.71 -3.63 -23.87
C SER A 353 -7.19 -2.22 -23.61
N ILE A 354 -7.42 -1.33 -24.59
CA ILE A 354 -7.15 0.11 -24.47
C ILE A 354 -8.48 0.83 -24.45
N VAL A 355 -8.78 1.51 -23.36
CA VAL A 355 -10.05 2.22 -23.20
C VAL A 355 -9.84 3.71 -23.52
N LYS A 356 -10.65 4.22 -24.45
CA LYS A 356 -10.71 5.65 -24.78
C LYS A 356 -12.13 6.16 -24.57
N ARG A 357 -12.26 7.38 -24.04
CA ARG A 357 -13.56 8.03 -23.80
C ARG A 357 -13.54 9.47 -24.32
N GLN A 358 -14.66 9.94 -24.85
CA GLN A 358 -14.83 11.35 -25.19
C GLN A 358 -15.03 12.14 -23.90
N GLN A 359 -14.14 13.11 -23.63
CA GLN A 359 -14.20 13.93 -22.42
C GLN A 359 -13.85 15.38 -22.74
N LEU A 360 -14.31 16.30 -21.89
CA LEU A 360 -14.00 17.73 -21.98
C LEU A 360 -12.64 17.99 -21.35
N VAL A 361 -11.64 18.28 -22.18
CA VAL A 361 -10.27 18.59 -21.77
C VAL A 361 -10.11 20.10 -21.61
N CYS A 362 -9.50 20.54 -20.52
CA CYS A 362 -9.15 21.95 -20.36
C CYS A 362 -7.96 22.33 -21.24
N ILE A 363 -8.13 23.35 -22.10
CA ILE A 363 -7.06 23.84 -22.99
C ILE A 363 -6.43 25.12 -22.45
N GLN A 364 -7.17 25.89 -21.65
CA GLN A 364 -6.72 27.17 -21.13
C GLN A 364 -7.17 27.36 -19.69
N ARG A 365 -6.22 27.69 -18.80
CA ARG A 365 -6.46 28.03 -17.40
C ARG A 365 -6.26 29.52 -17.14
N ALA A 366 -7.07 30.06 -16.24
CA ALA A 366 -6.87 31.38 -15.67
C ALA A 366 -5.67 31.39 -14.71
N ASN A 367 -5.22 32.59 -14.34
CA ASN A 367 -4.13 32.79 -13.36
C ASN A 367 -4.47 32.24 -11.96
N ASP A 368 -5.76 31.99 -11.67
CA ASP A 368 -6.24 31.35 -10.43
C ASP A 368 -6.26 29.81 -10.50
N GLY A 369 -5.80 29.22 -11.62
CA GLY A 369 -5.76 27.77 -11.86
C GLY A 369 -7.08 27.16 -12.34
N LYS A 370 -8.18 27.93 -12.44
CA LYS A 370 -9.46 27.43 -12.95
C LYS A 370 -9.46 27.29 -14.47
N CYS A 371 -10.16 26.28 -14.97
CA CYS A 371 -10.31 26.09 -16.41
C CYS A 371 -11.22 27.16 -17.03
N GLN A 372 -10.71 27.92 -18.01
CA GLN A 372 -11.49 28.91 -18.76
C GLN A 372 -12.09 28.33 -20.05
N LYS A 373 -11.38 27.41 -20.71
CA LYS A 373 -11.80 26.87 -22.01
C LYS A 373 -11.63 25.36 -22.07
N THR A 374 -12.69 24.65 -22.45
CA THR A 374 -12.70 23.19 -22.61
C THR A 374 -12.97 22.79 -24.07
N GLU A 375 -12.45 21.63 -24.47
CA GLU A 375 -12.71 21.01 -25.78
C GLU A 375 -12.96 19.52 -25.62
N LYS A 376 -13.89 18.96 -26.41
CA LYS A 376 -14.14 17.52 -26.41
C LYS A 376 -13.02 16.80 -27.15
N ARG A 377 -12.26 15.96 -26.46
CA ARG A 377 -11.23 15.10 -27.05
C ARG A 377 -11.45 13.64 -26.67
N LEU A 378 -10.98 12.75 -27.54
CA LEU A 378 -10.92 11.32 -27.26
C LEU A 378 -9.62 11.03 -26.50
N VAL A 379 -9.73 10.75 -25.20
CA VAL A 379 -8.58 10.56 -24.31
C VAL A 379 -8.53 9.13 -23.77
N HIS A 380 -7.34 8.66 -23.40
CA HIS A 380 -7.17 7.39 -22.70
C HIS A 380 -7.83 7.48 -21.32
N ALA A 381 -8.52 6.41 -20.92
CA ALA A 381 -9.27 6.36 -19.68
C ALA A 381 -9.24 4.96 -19.07
N ALA A 382 -9.69 4.84 -17.83
CA ALA A 382 -9.93 3.53 -17.22
C ALA A 382 -11.18 2.83 -17.79
N PRO A 383 -11.42 1.54 -17.51
CA PRO A 383 -12.72 0.92 -17.63
C PRO A 383 -13.75 1.61 -16.74
N ILE A 384 -15.03 1.51 -17.09
CA ILE A 384 -16.11 2.02 -16.24
C ILE A 384 -16.28 1.06 -15.07
N SER A 385 -16.55 1.60 -13.87
CA SER A 385 -16.59 0.78 -12.67
C SER A 385 -17.78 -0.19 -12.56
N PHE A 386 -18.76 -0.09 -13.48
CA PHE A 386 -19.96 -0.93 -13.53
C PHE A 386 -20.29 -1.35 -14.97
N LYS A 387 -20.94 -2.51 -15.13
CA LYS A 387 -21.48 -2.97 -16.41
C LYS A 387 -22.43 -1.91 -16.98
N LYS A 388 -22.17 -1.44 -18.22
CA LYS A 388 -23.16 -0.61 -18.94
C LYS A 388 -24.46 -1.40 -19.02
N LYS A 389 -25.57 -0.83 -18.54
CA LYS A 389 -26.90 -1.41 -18.81
C LYS A 389 -27.06 -1.46 -20.33
N THR A 390 -27.08 -2.65 -20.91
CA THR A 390 -27.66 -2.85 -22.24
C THR A 390 -29.13 -2.51 -22.08
N HIS A 391 -29.51 -1.26 -22.40
CA HIS A 391 -30.92 -0.90 -22.48
C HIS A 391 -31.56 -1.89 -23.44
N LEU A 392 -32.47 -2.72 -22.95
CA LEU A 392 -33.50 -3.33 -23.79
C LEU A 392 -34.11 -2.18 -24.57
N LYS A 393 -33.85 -2.11 -25.89
CA LYS A 393 -34.63 -1.29 -26.80
C LYS A 393 -36.05 -1.82 -26.71
N VAL A 394 -36.89 -1.18 -25.89
CA VAL A 394 -38.33 -1.34 -26.01
C VAL A 394 -38.71 -0.70 -27.34
N CYS A 395 -38.70 -1.49 -28.41
CA CYS A 395 -39.35 -1.12 -29.66
C CYS A 395 -40.85 -1.18 -29.40
N ILE A 396 -41.47 -0.03 -29.16
CA ILE A 396 -42.92 0.09 -29.24
C ILE A 396 -43.26 -0.05 -30.73
N MET A 397 -43.65 -1.26 -31.12
CA MET A 397 -44.34 -1.48 -32.40
C MET A 397 -45.73 -0.89 -32.28
N PHE A 398 -45.91 0.33 -32.78
CA PHE A 398 -47.25 0.85 -33.06
C PHE A 398 -47.84 0.02 -34.19
N GLN A 399 -48.70 -0.93 -33.83
CA GLN A 399 -49.56 -1.61 -34.77
C GLN A 399 -50.69 -0.64 -35.11
N ILE A 400 -50.56 0.09 -36.22
CA ILE A 400 -51.64 0.90 -36.78
C ILE A 400 -52.67 -0.07 -37.35
N SER A 401 -53.70 -0.39 -36.58
CA SER A 401 -54.93 -0.97 -37.11
C SER A 401 -55.68 0.12 -37.88
N GLN A 402 -55.50 0.15 -39.20
CA GLN A 402 -56.48 0.74 -40.10
C GLN A 402 -57.69 -0.18 -40.15
N ILE A 403 -58.84 0.28 -39.65
CA ILE A 403 -60.15 -0.22 -40.04
C ILE A 403 -60.99 1.01 -40.36
N PHE A 404 -61.28 1.19 -41.65
CA PHE A 404 -62.41 1.95 -42.17
C PHE A 404 -63.54 0.97 -42.49
#